data_AF-A0A7S2XZ77-F1
#
_entry.id   AF-A0A7S2XZ77-F1
#
_cell.length_a   1.000
_cell.length_b   1.000
_cell.length_c   1.000
_cell.angle_alpha   90.00
_cell.angle_beta   90.00
_cell.angle_gamma   90.00
#
_symmetry.space_group_name_H-M   'P 1'
#
loop_
_entity.id
_entity.type
_entity.pdbx_description
1 polymer ?
#
loop_
_entity_poly.entity_id
_entity_poly.type
_entity_poly.pdbx_seq_one_letter_code
_entity_poly.pdbx_strand_id
1 'polypeptide(L)'
;GFRIPARAICMKTNWTWTNGQGVLVSPQDDRKYKVFKLDNGIEGVLVSDPKTKKAAASLAVGAGAGSDPSDIPGLAHFCEHMLFLGTETFPVTNAYKAFLNQHGGRSNAGTCMFPFTLTYC
;
A
#
# COMPACT_ATOMS: atom_id res chain seq x y z
N GLY A 1 -5.63 -10.17 22.17
CA GLY A 1 -6.16 -9.27 21.13
C GLY A 1 -4.99 -8.57 20.46
N PHE A 2 -4.70 -8.93 19.21
CA PHE A 2 -3.55 -8.40 18.47
C PHE A 2 -3.92 -6.98 17.98
N ARG A 3 -3.61 -5.96 18.79
CA ARG A 3 -3.50 -4.60 18.28
C ARG A 3 -2.31 -4.60 17.33
N ILE A 4 -2.53 -4.29 16.05
CA ILE A 4 -1.43 -3.82 15.21
C ILE A 4 -1.26 -2.34 15.61
N PRO A 5 -0.31 -1.98 16.47
CA PRO A 5 0.02 -0.56 16.62
C PRO A 5 0.46 -0.08 15.24
N ALA A 6 0.14 1.17 14.88
CA ALA A 6 0.70 1.87 13.74
C ALA A 6 2.22 2.13 13.91
N ARG A 7 2.96 1.10 14.29
CA ARG A 7 4.40 0.99 14.12
C ARG A 7 4.56 0.57 12.67
N ALA A 8 4.79 1.57 11.83
CA ALA A 8 5.40 1.42 10.52
C ALA A 8 6.37 0.24 10.54
N ILE A 9 6.30 -0.60 9.51
CA ILE A 9 7.18 -1.73 9.26
C ILE A 9 8.61 -1.30 9.62
N CYS A 10 9.07 -1.69 10.81
CA CYS A 10 10.33 -1.26 11.37
C CYS A 10 11.41 -2.17 10.76
N MET A 11 11.77 -1.89 9.51
CA MET A 11 13.09 -2.25 9.04
C MET A 11 14.08 -1.40 9.84
N LYS A 12 15.04 -2.06 10.51
CA LYS A 12 16.09 -1.44 11.33
C LYS A 12 16.93 -0.47 10.49
N THR A 13 16.51 0.76 10.36
CA THR A 13 17.33 1.84 9.81
C THR A 13 17.02 3.13 10.57
N ASN A 14 18.05 3.92 10.83
CA ASN A 14 17.94 5.22 11.52
C ASN A 14 17.16 6.19 10.62
N TRP A 15 15.84 6.22 10.79
CA TRP A 15 14.95 7.04 9.98
C TRP A 15 14.84 8.46 10.55
N THR A 16 15.40 9.46 9.86
CA THR A 16 15.17 10.90 10.15
C THR A 16 13.86 11.38 9.52
N TRP A 17 12.98 12.01 10.29
CA TRP A 17 11.75 12.62 9.77
C TRP A 17 12.08 14.00 9.20
N THR A 18 11.63 14.30 7.99
CA THR A 18 11.75 15.65 7.42
C THR A 18 10.41 16.37 7.56
N ASN A 19 10.43 17.62 8.03
CA ASN A 19 9.24 18.48 8.01
C ASN A 19 9.03 19.02 6.57
N GLY A 20 8.77 18.13 5.61
CA GLY A 20 8.48 18.53 4.23
C GLY A 20 9.67 18.93 3.37
N GLN A 21 10.93 18.61 3.77
CA GLN A 21 12.05 18.75 2.83
C GLN A 21 11.92 17.70 1.72
N GLY A 22 11.42 18.14 0.55
CA GLY A 22 11.24 17.32 -0.65
C GLY A 22 9.80 16.94 -0.99
N VAL A 23 8.80 17.34 -0.19
CA VAL A 23 7.37 17.10 -0.47
C VAL A 23 6.64 18.43 -0.39
N LEU A 24 6.00 18.84 -1.49
CA LEU A 24 5.14 20.02 -1.51
C LEU A 24 3.87 19.70 -0.72
N VAL A 25 3.71 20.35 0.43
CA VAL A 25 2.56 20.20 1.33
C VAL A 25 1.83 21.53 1.48
N SER A 26 0.53 21.48 1.71
CA SER A 26 -0.25 22.70 1.99
C SER A 26 0.22 23.33 3.30
N PRO A 27 0.28 24.66 3.42
CA PRO A 27 0.63 25.34 4.69
C PRO A 27 -0.32 25.02 5.86
N GLN A 28 -1.52 24.51 5.57
CA GLN A 28 -2.54 24.14 6.56
C GLN A 28 -2.47 22.65 6.95
N ASP A 29 -1.53 21.91 6.39
CA ASP A 29 -1.35 20.49 6.64
C ASP A 29 -0.38 20.26 7.81
N ASP A 30 -0.87 19.67 8.91
CA ASP A 30 -0.08 19.36 10.10
C ASP A 30 0.52 17.94 10.09
N ARG A 31 0.29 17.18 9.02
CA ARG A 31 0.82 15.83 8.85
C ARG A 31 2.32 15.86 8.56
N LYS A 32 3.03 14.86 9.08
CA LYS A 32 4.47 14.71 8.82
C LYS A 32 4.68 13.76 7.66
N TYR A 33 5.47 14.16 6.68
CA TYR A 33 5.74 13.39 5.48
C TYR A 33 7.20 12.96 5.45
N LYS A 34 7.46 11.76 4.94
CA LYS A 34 8.81 11.28 4.71
C LYS A 34 8.87 10.47 3.43
N VAL A 35 9.73 10.87 2.50
CA VAL A 35 10.04 10.07 1.31
C VAL A 35 11.15 9.09 1.67
N PHE A 36 11.04 7.85 1.19
CA PHE A 36 12.07 6.85 1.33
C PHE A 36 12.24 6.06 0.03
N LYS A 37 13.44 5.51 -0.14
CA LYS A 37 13.76 4.54 -1.18
C LYS A 37 14.36 3.32 -0.48
N LEU A 38 13.81 2.15 -0.76
CA LEU A 38 14.32 0.87 -0.28
C LEU A 38 15.47 0.40 -1.18
N ASP A 39 16.31 -0.48 -0.64
CA ASP A 39 17.46 -1.05 -1.38
C ASP A 39 17.02 -1.86 -2.61
N ASN A 40 15.78 -2.38 -2.60
CA ASN A 40 15.16 -3.06 -3.74
C ASN A 40 14.59 -2.10 -4.80
N GLY A 41 14.81 -0.79 -4.66
CA GLY A 41 14.39 0.24 -5.61
C GLY A 41 12.97 0.76 -5.43
N ILE A 42 12.18 0.22 -4.49
CA ILE A 42 10.83 0.73 -4.20
C ILE A 42 10.93 2.10 -3.54
N GLU A 43 10.26 3.08 -4.14
CA GLU A 43 10.12 4.43 -3.61
C GLU A 43 8.74 4.59 -2.98
N GLY A 44 8.67 5.31 -1.87
CA GLY A 44 7.42 5.49 -1.14
C GLY A 44 7.40 6.73 -0.27
N VAL A 45 6.21 7.08 0.19
CA VAL A 45 5.97 8.20 1.10
C VAL A 45 5.28 7.68 2.35
N LEU A 46 5.86 7.96 3.52
CA LEU A 46 5.26 7.75 4.82
C LEU A 46 4.55 9.04 5.25
N VAL A 47 3.29 8.91 5.64
CA VAL A 47 2.49 10.00 6.20
C VAL A 47 2.17 9.65 7.65
N SER A 48 2.63 10.48 8.58
CA SER A 48 2.36 10.36 10.00
C SER A 48 1.35 11.42 10.41
N ASP A 49 0.13 10.96 10.69
CA ASP A 49 -0.96 11.76 11.25
C ASP A 49 -1.34 11.20 12.64
N PRO A 50 -0.96 11.85 13.75
CA PRO A 50 -1.33 11.41 15.09
C PRO A 50 -2.84 11.52 15.40
N LYS A 51 -3.59 12.31 14.62
CA LYS A 51 -5.02 12.55 14.82
C LYS A 51 -5.89 11.53 14.08
N THR A 52 -5.32 10.77 13.14
CA THR A 52 -6.09 9.79 12.37
C THR A 52 -6.59 8.63 13.22
N LYS A 53 -7.83 8.21 12.96
CA LYS A 53 -8.43 7.01 13.56
C LYS A 53 -8.23 5.75 12.71
N LYS A 54 -7.80 5.91 11.45
CA LYS A 54 -7.60 4.82 10.48
C LYS A 54 -6.25 4.96 9.80
N ALA A 55 -5.59 3.83 9.59
CA ALA A 55 -4.37 3.76 8.81
C ALA A 55 -4.71 3.24 7.41
N ALA A 56 -4.06 3.80 6.39
CA ALA A 56 -4.22 3.33 5.02
C ALA A 56 -2.83 3.12 4.41
N ALA A 57 -2.75 2.20 3.44
CA ALA A 57 -1.60 2.10 2.57
C ALA A 57 -2.05 1.79 1.14
N SER A 58 -1.22 2.20 0.18
CA SER A 58 -1.44 1.95 -1.23
C SER A 58 -0.11 1.56 -1.87
N LEU A 59 -0.16 0.63 -2.81
CA LEU A 59 0.97 0.17 -3.61
C LEU A 59 0.55 0.18 -5.07
N ALA A 60 1.27 0.95 -5.88
CA ALA A 60 1.13 0.95 -7.33
C ALA A 60 2.30 0.20 -7.96
N VAL A 61 2.00 -0.65 -8.94
CA VAL A 61 3.01 -1.34 -9.73
C VAL A 61 3.00 -0.73 -11.13
N GLY A 62 4.17 -0.44 -11.68
CA GLY A 62 4.35 0.14 -13.02
C GLY A 62 4.05 -0.83 -14.17
N ALA A 63 3.19 -1.82 -13.94
CA ALA A 63 2.68 -2.75 -14.92
C ALA A 63 1.15 -2.74 -14.82
N GLY A 64 0.47 -2.90 -15.94
CA GLY A 64 -0.98 -2.84 -16.03
C GLY A 64 -1.46 -3.63 -17.25
N ALA A 65 -2.68 -3.38 -17.72
CA ALA A 65 -3.25 -4.13 -18.86
C ALA A 65 -2.43 -3.96 -20.16
N GLY A 66 -1.70 -2.86 -20.33
CA GLY A 66 -0.80 -2.64 -21.47
C GLY A 66 0.48 -3.47 -21.42
N SER A 67 0.75 -4.13 -20.29
CA SER A 67 1.85 -5.09 -20.13
C SER A 67 1.36 -6.54 -20.29
N ASP A 68 0.09 -6.76 -20.59
CA ASP A 68 -0.46 -8.10 -20.78
C ASP A 68 0.13 -8.75 -22.05
N PRO A 69 0.46 -10.05 -21.99
CA PRO A 69 0.83 -10.81 -23.17
C PRO A 69 -0.28 -10.75 -24.24
N SER A 70 0.10 -10.65 -25.52
CA SER A 70 -0.89 -10.55 -26.60
C SER A 70 -1.77 -11.80 -26.76
N ASP A 71 -1.30 -12.93 -26.26
CA ASP A 71 -2.01 -14.21 -26.19
C ASP A 71 -2.93 -14.33 -24.96
N ILE A 72 -2.78 -13.47 -23.93
CA ILE A 72 -3.55 -13.51 -22.68
C ILE A 72 -3.96 -12.10 -22.24
N PRO A 73 -4.94 -11.48 -22.91
CA PRO A 73 -5.46 -10.18 -22.49
C PRO A 73 -6.20 -10.28 -21.14
N GLY A 74 -5.97 -9.32 -20.24
CA GLY A 74 -6.62 -9.26 -18.92
C GLY A 74 -5.83 -9.94 -17.80
N LEU A 75 -4.60 -10.37 -18.06
CA LEU A 75 -3.75 -11.04 -17.06
C LEU A 75 -3.43 -10.14 -15.87
N ALA A 76 -3.12 -8.86 -16.08
CA ALA A 76 -2.85 -7.91 -15.00
C ALA A 76 -4.07 -7.76 -14.06
N HIS A 77 -5.26 -7.65 -14.64
CA HIS A 77 -6.50 -7.59 -13.85
C HIS A 77 -6.77 -8.91 -13.13
N PHE A 78 -6.49 -10.05 -13.76
CA PHE A 78 -6.61 -11.34 -13.09
C PHE A 78 -5.63 -11.48 -11.91
N CYS A 79 -4.37 -11.09 -12.10
CA CYS A 79 -3.35 -11.06 -11.05
C CYS A 79 -3.77 -10.19 -9.87
N GLU A 80 -4.37 -9.02 -10.13
CA GLU A 80 -4.91 -8.13 -9.09
C GLU A 80 -5.91 -8.89 -8.18
N HIS A 81 -6.87 -9.62 -8.77
CA HIS A 81 -7.83 -10.42 -8.00
C HIS A 81 -7.17 -11.56 -7.24
N MET A 82 -6.20 -12.23 -7.85
CA MET A 82 -5.50 -13.36 -7.26
C MET A 82 -4.70 -12.97 -6.01
N LEU A 83 -4.17 -11.74 -5.95
CA LEU A 83 -3.44 -11.25 -4.77
C LEU A 83 -4.30 -11.20 -3.49
N PHE A 84 -5.63 -11.20 -3.61
CA PHE A 84 -6.54 -11.25 -2.46
C PHE A 84 -6.88 -12.68 -2.00
N LEU A 85 -6.49 -13.72 -2.74
CA LEU A 85 -6.89 -15.10 -2.49
C LEU A 85 -5.90 -15.91 -1.64
N GLY A 86 -4.77 -15.31 -1.25
CA GLY A 86 -3.82 -15.90 -0.31
C GLY A 86 -2.37 -15.64 -0.71
N THR A 87 -1.48 -15.63 0.27
CA THR A 87 -0.02 -15.57 0.08
C THR A 87 0.64 -16.76 0.78
N GLU A 88 1.91 -17.02 0.51
CA GLU A 88 2.64 -18.10 1.20
C GLU A 88 2.61 -17.95 2.73
N THR A 89 2.64 -16.71 3.23
CA THR A 89 2.54 -16.39 4.66
C THR A 89 1.11 -16.45 5.19
N PHE A 90 0.10 -16.18 4.35
CA PHE A 90 -1.32 -16.23 4.70
C PHE A 90 -2.09 -17.01 3.64
N PRO A 91 -2.04 -18.36 3.68
CA PRO A 91 -2.59 -19.20 2.61
C PRO A 91 -4.12 -19.27 2.62
N VAL A 92 -4.76 -18.83 3.71
CA VAL A 92 -6.21 -18.87 3.85
C VAL A 92 -6.85 -17.81 2.97
N THR A 93 -7.66 -18.27 2.02
CA THR A 93 -8.41 -17.42 1.10
C THR A 93 -9.29 -16.42 1.85
N ASN A 94 -9.31 -15.17 1.40
CA ASN A 94 -10.03 -14.05 2.02
C ASN A 94 -9.61 -13.71 3.46
N ALA A 95 -8.56 -14.32 4.03
CA ALA A 95 -8.11 -13.97 5.38
C ALA A 95 -7.77 -12.47 5.52
N TYR A 96 -7.20 -11.88 4.47
CA TYR A 96 -6.92 -10.46 4.41
C TYR A 96 -8.19 -9.59 4.48
N LYS A 97 -9.20 -9.91 3.66
CA LYS A 97 -10.50 -9.19 3.67
C LYS A 97 -11.24 -9.38 5.00
N ALA A 98 -11.21 -10.60 5.56
CA ALA A 98 -11.80 -10.89 6.86
C ALA A 98 -11.11 -10.09 7.98
N PHE A 99 -9.79 -10.00 7.95
CA PHE A 99 -9.00 -9.21 8.89
C PHE A 99 -9.37 -7.72 8.84
N LEU A 100 -9.43 -7.14 7.64
CA LEU A 100 -9.83 -5.74 7.46
C LEU A 100 -11.26 -5.50 7.97
N ASN A 101 -12.20 -6.36 7.59
CA ASN A 101 -13.60 -6.25 8.03
C ASN A 101 -13.74 -6.32 9.56
N GLN A 102 -12.99 -7.20 10.23
CA GLN A 102 -12.99 -7.30 11.71
C GLN A 102 -12.44 -6.04 12.39
N HIS A 103 -11.57 -5.28 11.72
CA HIS A 103 -10.96 -4.06 12.25
C HIS A 103 -11.60 -2.77 11.70
N GLY A 104 -12.74 -2.87 11.00
CA GLY A 104 -13.45 -1.71 10.43
C GLY A 104 -12.75 -1.06 9.23
N GLY A 105 -11.84 -1.80 8.60
CA GLY A 105 -11.11 -1.46 7.38
C GLY A 105 -11.82 -1.95 6.11
N ARG A 106 -11.34 -1.49 4.96
CA ARG A 106 -11.77 -1.87 3.61
C ARG A 106 -10.56 -1.88 2.66
N SER A 107 -10.52 -2.85 1.77
CA SER A 107 -9.57 -2.88 0.65
C SER A 107 -10.25 -2.63 -0.67
N ASN A 108 -9.57 -1.97 -1.59
CA ASN A 108 -9.95 -1.86 -2.99
C ASN A 108 -8.72 -1.97 -3.89
N ALA A 109 -8.94 -2.31 -5.15
CA ALA A 109 -7.89 -2.35 -6.13
C ALA A 109 -8.45 -1.97 -7.50
N GLY A 110 -7.56 -1.56 -8.39
CA GLY A 110 -7.93 -1.22 -9.74
C GLY A 110 -6.74 -1.36 -10.68
N THR A 111 -7.01 -1.96 -11.82
CA THR A 111 -6.05 -2.10 -12.92
C THR A 111 -6.35 -1.08 -14.01
N CYS A 112 -5.38 -0.22 -14.30
CA CYS A 112 -5.42 0.72 -15.42
C CYS A 112 -4.52 0.20 -16.56
N MET A 113 -4.57 0.89 -17.71
CA MET A 113 -3.78 0.52 -18.89
C MET A 113 -2.27 0.51 -18.64
N PHE A 114 -1.76 1.37 -17.74
CA PHE A 114 -0.32 1.46 -17.48
C PHE A 114 0.06 1.00 -16.05
N PRO A 115 -0.59 1.47 -14.96
CA PRO A 115 -0.38 0.88 -13.63
C PRO A 115 -1.61 0.12 -13.09
N PHE A 116 -1.41 -0.98 -12.36
CA PHE A 116 -2.39 -1.46 -11.39
C PHE A 116 -2.04 -0.97 -9.98
N THR A 117 -3.07 -0.64 -9.20
CA THR A 117 -2.93 -0.05 -7.86
C THR A 117 -3.77 -0.84 -6.85
N LEU A 118 -3.12 -1.25 -5.77
CA LEU A 118 -3.74 -1.90 -4.62
C LEU A 118 -3.84 -0.89 -3.48
N THR A 119 -5.01 -0.69 -2.91
CA THR A 119 -5.23 0.27 -1.81
C THR A 119 -6.02 -0.36 -0.67
N TYR A 120 -5.62 -0.09 0.57
CA TYR A 120 -6.36 -0.55 1.75
C TYR A 120 -6.37 0.48 2.88
N CYS A 121 -7.41 0.40 3.72
CA CYS A 121 -7.74 1.27 4.85
C CYS A 121 -8.36 0.43 5.98
#